data_AF-A0A7L7LB98-F1
#
_entry.id   AF-A0A7L7LB98-F1
#
_cell.length_a   1.000
_cell.length_b   1.000
_cell.length_c   1.000
_cell.angle_alpha   90.00
_cell.angle_beta   90.00
_cell.angle_gamma   90.00
#
_symmetry.space_group_name_H-M   'P 1'
#
loop_
_entity.id
_entity.type
_entity.pdbx_description
1 polymer ?
#
loop_
_entity_poly.entity_id
_entity_poly.type
_entity_poly.pdbx_seq_one_letter_code
_entity_poly.pdbx_strand_id
1 'polypeptide(L)'
;MKDTTQLNLITTDSGELYVVDHLDQVALGILANDDATSNPAFIPTTYSVYRTVMENEYLLEITKYNSDEDTLNTTYKLIPEEEVTPYLDNGNHNVLFY
;
A
#
# COMPACT_ATOMS: atom_id res chain seq x y z
N MET A 1 28.73 -3.01 -17.92
CA MET A 1 28.13 -3.39 -16.62
C MET A 1 27.12 -2.32 -16.31
N LYS A 2 25.82 -2.63 -16.35
CA LYS A 2 24.79 -1.64 -15.99
C LYS A 2 24.83 -1.50 -14.47
N ASP A 3 24.97 -0.26 -14.02
CA ASP A 3 24.87 0.16 -12.63
C ASP A 3 23.70 -0.53 -11.93
N THR A 4 24.00 -1.22 -10.83
CA THR A 4 23.04 -1.61 -9.79
C THR A 4 22.61 -0.35 -9.04
N THR A 5 21.95 0.56 -9.74
CA THR A 5 21.36 1.77 -9.21
C THR A 5 20.21 1.35 -8.29
N GLN A 6 20.40 1.55 -6.98
CA GLN A 6 19.37 1.59 -5.93
C GLN A 6 18.05 0.88 -6.29
N LEU A 7 18.03 -0.45 -6.22
CA LEU A 7 16.76 -1.17 -6.24
C LEU A 7 15.96 -0.70 -5.02
N ASN A 8 14.77 -0.15 -5.23
CA ASN A 8 13.82 0.20 -4.17
C ASN A 8 13.34 -1.09 -3.50
N LEU A 9 14.19 -1.62 -2.62
CA LEU A 9 13.98 -2.84 -1.87
C LEU A 9 13.09 -2.53 -0.68
N ILE A 10 12.00 -3.28 -0.56
CA ILE A 10 11.12 -3.27 0.60
C ILE A 10 11.22 -4.61 1.31
N THR A 11 11.09 -4.57 2.62
CA THR A 11 11.03 -5.75 3.47
C THR A 11 9.59 -5.90 3.96
N THR A 12 8.99 -7.06 3.72
CA THR A 12 7.66 -7.39 4.23
C THR A 12 7.71 -7.69 5.73
N ASP A 13 6.57 -7.71 6.40
CA ASP A 13 6.46 -8.12 7.81
C ASP A 13 6.94 -9.57 8.04
N SER A 14 6.93 -10.42 6.98
CA SER A 14 7.49 -11.78 6.99
C SER A 14 9.02 -11.83 6.83
N GLY A 15 9.66 -10.70 6.51
CA GLY A 15 11.10 -10.59 6.27
C GLY A 15 11.51 -10.85 4.82
N GLU A 16 10.56 -10.97 3.89
CA GLU A 16 10.82 -11.17 2.46
C GLU A 16 11.13 -9.85 1.76
N LEU A 17 12.00 -9.91 0.76
CA LEU A 17 12.51 -8.73 0.05
C LEU A 17 11.92 -8.64 -1.34
N TYR A 18 11.32 -7.50 -1.66
CA TYR A 18 10.78 -7.21 -3.00
C TYR A 18 11.39 -5.94 -3.57
N VAL A 19 11.59 -5.92 -4.88
CA VAL A 19 11.95 -4.72 -5.62
C VAL A 19 10.66 -4.08 -6.12
N VAL A 20 10.29 -2.93 -5.55
CA VAL A 20 9.02 -2.24 -5.88
C VAL A 20 8.94 -1.85 -7.36
N ASP A 21 10.07 -1.48 -7.97
CA ASP A 21 10.14 -1.13 -9.40
C ASP A 21 9.75 -2.29 -10.35
N HIS A 22 9.60 -3.51 -9.82
CA HIS A 22 9.17 -4.69 -10.57
C HIS A 22 7.74 -5.14 -10.25
N LEU A 23 7.02 -4.37 -9.43
CA LEU A 23 5.67 -4.68 -9.03
C LEU A 23 4.68 -3.75 -9.72
N ASP A 24 3.67 -4.34 -10.36
CA ASP A 24 2.60 -3.57 -10.99
C ASP A 24 1.59 -3.15 -9.92
N GLN A 25 1.41 -1.85 -9.71
CA GLN A 25 0.36 -1.33 -8.84
C GLN A 25 -1.00 -1.57 -9.48
N VAL A 26 -1.86 -2.31 -8.78
CA VAL A 26 -3.19 -2.71 -9.26
C VAL A 26 -4.34 -2.05 -8.50
N ALA A 27 -4.09 -1.51 -7.31
CA ALA A 27 -5.06 -0.70 -6.59
C ALA A 27 -4.38 0.35 -5.68
N LEU A 28 -5.10 1.44 -5.44
CA LEU A 28 -4.75 2.50 -4.49
C LEU A 28 -6.05 3.02 -3.88
N GLY A 29 -6.06 3.27 -2.57
CA GLY A 29 -7.22 3.88 -1.95
C GLY A 29 -6.99 4.35 -0.52
N ILE A 30 -8.08 4.83 0.07
CA ILE A 30 -8.14 5.27 1.46
C ILE A 30 -8.91 4.20 2.24
N LEU A 31 -8.36 3.75 3.37
CA LEU A 31 -9.03 2.76 4.22
C LEU A 31 -10.14 3.36 5.10
N ALA A 32 -10.12 4.68 5.29
CA ALA A 32 -11.02 5.45 6.15
C ALA A 32 -11.09 4.92 7.60
N ASN A 33 -10.53 5.70 8.53
CA ASN A 33 -10.88 5.61 9.94
C ASN A 33 -12.09 6.54 10.13
N ASP A 34 -13.14 6.07 10.82
CA ASP A 34 -14.44 6.76 10.99
C ASP A 34 -14.38 8.17 11.63
N ASP A 35 -13.21 8.69 11.97
CA ASP A 35 -12.99 10.01 12.60
C ASP A 35 -12.87 11.19 11.62
N ALA A 36 -13.08 10.97 10.32
CA ALA A 36 -12.76 11.93 9.26
C ALA A 36 -13.61 13.23 9.22
N THR A 37 -14.49 13.52 10.18
CA THR A 37 -15.55 14.52 9.95
C THR A 37 -15.27 15.95 10.44
N SER A 38 -14.14 16.28 11.07
CA SER A 38 -13.95 17.67 11.55
C SER A 38 -12.54 18.25 11.62
N ASN A 39 -11.47 17.51 11.33
CA ASN A 39 -10.11 18.05 11.40
C ASN A 39 -9.45 18.20 10.01
N PRO A 40 -9.23 19.42 9.50
CA PRO A 40 -8.56 19.64 8.20
C PRO A 40 -7.08 19.22 8.19
N ALA A 41 -6.47 18.94 9.35
CA ALA A 41 -5.12 18.40 9.46
C ALA A 41 -5.08 16.86 9.51
N PHE A 42 -6.23 16.19 9.37
CA PHE A 42 -6.27 14.73 9.38
C PHE A 42 -5.66 14.14 8.10
N ILE A 43 -4.62 13.32 8.26
CA ILE A 43 -4.03 12.54 7.18
C ILE A 43 -4.62 11.12 7.24
N PRO A 44 -5.42 10.70 6.26
CA PRO A 44 -6.08 9.41 6.29
C PRO A 44 -5.08 8.25 6.11
N THR A 45 -5.45 7.07 6.61
CA THR A 45 -4.73 5.83 6.27
C THR A 45 -4.98 5.47 4.81
N THR A 46 -3.91 5.27 4.05
CA THR A 46 -3.96 4.85 2.64
C THR A 46 -3.46 3.43 2.48
N TYR A 47 -3.83 2.80 1.38
CA TYR A 47 -3.31 1.50 0.98
C TYR A 47 -2.96 1.48 -0.51
N SER A 48 -1.93 0.72 -0.88
CA SER A 48 -1.60 0.37 -2.25
C SER A 48 -1.50 -1.15 -2.37
N VAL A 49 -2.00 -1.70 -3.48
CA VAL A 49 -1.87 -3.12 -3.79
C VAL A 49 -1.01 -3.25 -5.03
N TYR A 50 -0.05 -4.15 -4.97
CA TYR A 50 0.79 -4.52 -6.09
C TYR A 50 0.67 -6.01 -6.38
N ARG A 51 0.67 -6.35 -7.67
CA ARG A 51 0.74 -7.74 -8.11
C ARG A 51 2.19 -8.23 -8.04
N THR A 52 2.44 -9.38 -7.42
CA THR A 52 3.78 -9.97 -7.40
C THR A 52 4.02 -10.84 -8.62
N VAL A 53 5.27 -11.29 -8.80
CA VAL A 53 5.65 -12.24 -9.86
C VAL A 53 5.10 -13.65 -9.60
N MET A 54 4.64 -13.94 -8.38
CA MET A 54 4.04 -15.22 -8.02
C MET A 54 2.53 -15.18 -8.35
N GLU A 55 2.01 -16.26 -8.91
CA GLU A 55 0.57 -16.35 -9.19
C GLU A 55 -0.23 -16.33 -7.88
N ASN A 56 -1.31 -15.54 -7.87
CA ASN A 56 -2.27 -15.38 -6.76
C ASN A 56 -1.71 -14.79 -5.46
N GLU A 57 -0.56 -14.12 -5.53
CA GLU A 57 0.04 -13.38 -4.42
C GLU A 57 0.07 -11.88 -4.73
N TYR A 58 -0.28 -11.09 -3.72
CA TYR A 58 -0.30 -9.64 -3.80
C TYR A 58 0.48 -9.05 -2.65
N LEU A 59 1.13 -7.92 -2.92
CA LEU A 59 1.78 -7.11 -1.91
C LEU A 59 0.83 -5.97 -1.53
N LEU A 60 0.46 -5.91 -0.27
CA LEU A 60 -0.30 -4.82 0.32
C LEU A 60 0.65 -3.87 1.05
N GLU A 61 0.68 -2.62 0.63
CA GLU A 61 1.28 -1.50 1.32
C GLU A 61 0.19 -0.75 2.08
N ILE A 62 0.41 -0.44 3.36
CA ILE A 62 -0.46 0.43 4.15
C ILE A 62 0.39 1.56 4.71
N THR A 63 -0.05 2.81 4.51
CA THR A 63 0.59 3.99 5.07
C THR A 63 -0.34 4.64 6.08
N LYS A 64 0.16 4.80 7.31
CA LYS A 64 -0.55 5.44 8.42
C LYS A 64 0.27 6.63 8.92
N TYR A 65 -0.40 7.76 9.11
CA TYR A 65 0.20 8.89 9.80
C TYR A 65 0.13 8.68 11.32
N ASN A 66 1.27 8.78 12.00
CA ASN A 66 1.36 8.76 13.46
C ASN A 66 1.45 10.20 13.97
N SER A 67 0.37 10.68 14.60
CA SER A 67 0.32 12.04 15.14
C SER A 67 1.22 12.27 16.35
N ASP A 68 1.55 11.22 17.10
CA ASP A 68 2.37 11.35 18.32
C ASP A 68 3.85 11.58 17.96
N GLU A 69 4.29 11.01 16.84
CA GLU A 69 5.67 11.08 16.37
C GLU A 69 5.86 12.04 15.19
N ASP A 70 4.77 12.56 14.61
CA ASP A 70 4.76 13.38 13.38
C ASP A 70 5.46 12.66 12.20
N THR A 71 5.14 11.36 12.04
CA THR A 71 5.78 10.49 11.04
C THR A 71 4.76 9.71 10.21
N LEU A 72 5.17 9.32 9.00
CA LEU A 72 4.45 8.35 8.16
C LEU A 72 5.04 6.96 8.37
N ASN A 73 4.21 6.03 8.82
CA ASN A 73 4.55 4.63 9.00
C ASN A 73 3.97 3.81 7.85
N THR A 74 4.85 3.24 7.03
CA THR A 74 4.47 2.35 5.93
C THR A 74 4.84 0.91 6.27
N THR A 75 3.87 0.00 6.11
CA THR A 75 4.03 -1.44 6.33
C THR A 75 3.74 -2.20 5.04
N TYR A 76 4.44 -3.31 4.82
CA TYR A 76 4.29 -4.15 3.63
C TYR A 76 3.96 -5.58 4.05
N LYS A 77 2.84 -6.12 3.53
CA LYS A 77 2.38 -7.46 3.84
C LYS A 77 2.06 -8.22 2.56
N LEU A 78 2.52 -9.46 2.46
CA LEU A 78 2.02 -10.38 1.44
C LEU A 78 0.66 -10.92 1.84
N ILE A 79 -0.28 -10.85 0.91
CA ILE A 79 -1.64 -11.34 1.08
C ILE A 79 -2.04 -12.24 -0.09
N PRO A 80 -2.80 -13.32 0.18
CA PRO A 80 -3.36 -14.16 -0.86
C PRO A 80 -4.48 -13.42 -1.61
N GLU A 81 -4.82 -13.91 -2.80
CA GLU A 81 -5.90 -13.36 -3.63
C GLU A 81 -7.27 -13.25 -2.92
N GLU A 82 -7.58 -14.17 -2.02
CA GLU A 82 -8.81 -14.12 -1.22
C GLU A 82 -8.86 -12.90 -0.27
N GLU A 83 -7.71 -12.45 0.23
CA GLU A 83 -7.58 -11.27 1.09
C GLU A 83 -7.46 -9.98 0.28
N VAL A 84 -7.03 -10.04 -1.00
CA VAL A 84 -6.84 -8.84 -1.83
C VAL A 84 -8.15 -8.27 -2.38
N THR A 85 -9.15 -9.13 -2.58
CA THR A 85 -10.39 -8.80 -3.29
C THR A 85 -11.04 -7.48 -2.79
N PRO A 86 -11.21 -7.24 -1.47
CA PRO A 86 -11.79 -5.98 -0.98
C PRO A 86 -11.00 -4.73 -1.37
N TYR A 87 -9.67 -4.83 -1.48
CA TYR A 87 -8.79 -3.72 -1.82
C TYR A 87 -8.83 -3.41 -3.32
N LEU A 88 -8.93 -4.44 -4.16
CA LEU A 88 -9.12 -4.29 -5.61
C LEU A 88 -10.49 -3.66 -5.92
N ASP A 89 -11.54 -4.10 -5.22
CA ASP A 89 -12.91 -3.59 -5.41
C ASP A 89 -13.06 -2.14 -4.93
N ASN A 90 -12.35 -1.76 -3.86
CA ASN A 90 -12.38 -0.40 -3.30
C ASN A 90 -11.57 0.61 -4.15
N GLY A 91 -10.60 0.15 -4.95
CA GLY A 91 -9.87 0.98 -5.91
C GLY A 91 -10.76 1.67 -6.95
N ASN A 92 -11.95 1.11 -7.25
CA ASN A 92 -12.91 1.71 -8.19
C ASN A 92 -13.76 2.85 -7.61
N HIS A 93 -13.82 3.02 -6.28
CA HIS A 93 -14.64 4.05 -5.65
C HIS A 93 -13.91 5.38 -5.44
N ASN A 94 -12.57 5.37 -5.36
CA ASN A 94 -11.77 6.57 -5.07
C ASN A 94 -11.34 7.37 -6.32
N VAL A 95 -11.65 6.90 -7.54
CA VAL A 95 -11.34 7.61 -8.81
C VAL A 95 -12.42 8.64 -9.18
N LEU A 96 -13.54 8.70 -8.45
CA LEU A 96 -14.72 9.51 -8.81
C LEU A 96 -14.83 10.88 -8.12
N PHE A 97 -13.78 11.37 -7.45
CA PHE A 97 -13.72 12.76 -7.01
C PHE A 97 -12.84 13.59 -7.96
N TYR A 98 -13.40 13.93 -9.12
CA TYR A 98 -12.91 14.97 -10.03
C TYR A 98 -13.97 16.05 -10.21
#